data_AF-A0A1A3CFS8-F1
#
_entry.id   AF-A0A1A3CFS8-F1
#
_cell.length_a   1.000
_cell.length_b   1.000
_cell.length_c   1.000
_cell.angle_alpha   90.00
_cell.angle_beta   90.00
_cell.angle_gamma   90.00
#
_symmetry.space_group_name_H-M   'P 1'
#
loop_
_entity.id
_entity.type
_entity.pdbx_description
1 polymer ?
#
loop_
_entity_poly.entity_id
_entity_poly.type
_entity_poly.pdbx_seq_one_letter_code
_entity_poly.pdbx_strand_id
1 'polypeptide(L)'
;MYLRVVPEGLATTSAAVEAIAARLAAAHEAAAPIVSAVAPPAADPVSVQAALQFSEEANQHEAAAAVGVEVLARAGIGAGAAGTSYAVGDAAAATTYSGA
;
A
#
# COMPACT_ATOMS: atom_id res chain seq x y z
N MET A 1 2.43 23.67 -22.25
CA MET A 1 2.22 22.25 -21.89
C MET A 1 0.99 22.19 -21.01
N TYR A 2 -0.01 21.35 -21.32
CA TYR A 2 -1.23 21.21 -20.52
C TYR A 2 -1.34 19.76 -20.03
N LEU A 3 -1.67 19.59 -18.74
CA LEU A 3 -1.87 18.27 -18.14
C LEU A 3 -3.30 17.82 -18.42
N ARG A 4 -3.47 16.58 -18.88
CA ARG A 4 -4.78 15.95 -19.07
C ARG A 4 -5.09 15.10 -17.84
N VAL A 5 -5.65 15.73 -16.80
CA VAL A 5 -6.01 15.06 -15.55
C VAL A 5 -7.51 14.90 -15.47
N VAL A 6 -7.97 13.75 -14.97
CA VAL A 6 -9.38 13.47 -14.69
C VAL A 6 -9.52 13.33 -13.17
N PRO A 7 -10.04 14.34 -12.45
CA PRO A 7 -10.13 14.33 -11.00
C PRO A 7 -10.88 13.12 -10.41
N GLU A 8 -11.95 12.69 -11.08
CA GLU A 8 -12.77 11.53 -10.70
C GLU A 8 -11.97 10.23 -10.81
N GLY A 9 -11.08 10.16 -11.81
CA GLY A 9 -10.15 9.05 -11.98
C GLY A 9 -9.19 8.95 -10.80
N LEU A 10 -8.63 10.08 -10.35
CA LEU A 10 -7.75 10.13 -9.19
C LEU A 10 -8.45 9.76 -7.88
N ALA A 11 -9.70 10.19 -7.69
CA ALA A 11 -10.52 9.78 -6.55
C ALA A 11 -10.79 8.27 -6.54
N THR A 12 -11.11 7.70 -7.72
CA THR A 12 -11.31 6.26 -7.89
C THR A 12 -10.02 5.48 -7.60
N THR A 13 -8.89 5.96 -8.09
CA THR A 13 -7.58 5.36 -7.82
C THR A 13 -7.24 5.41 -6.34
N SER A 14 -7.50 6.52 -5.65
CA SER A 14 -7.30 6.64 -4.20
C SER A 14 -8.04 5.55 -3.43
N ALA A 15 -9.35 5.38 -3.71
CA ALA A 15 -10.17 4.35 -3.07
C ALA A 15 -9.70 2.94 -3.40
N ALA A 16 -9.27 2.69 -4.64
CA ALA A 16 -8.73 1.39 -5.05
C ALA A 16 -7.42 1.06 -4.32
N VAL A 17 -6.52 2.03 -4.17
CA VAL A 17 -5.25 1.85 -3.45
C VAL A 17 -5.49 1.59 -1.97
N GLU A 18 -6.44 2.29 -1.34
CA GLU A 18 -6.84 2.03 0.04
C GLU A 18 -7.36 0.60 0.22
N ALA A 19 -8.25 0.14 -0.67
CA ALA A 19 -8.76 -1.23 -0.63
C ALA A 19 -7.66 -2.28 -0.85
N ILE A 20 -6.69 -2.01 -1.72
CA ILE A 20 -5.52 -2.89 -1.94
C ILE A 20 -4.65 -2.93 -0.68
N ALA A 21 -4.34 -1.78 -0.08
CA ALA A 21 -3.53 -1.70 1.14
C ALA A 21 -4.17 -2.46 2.30
N ALA A 22 -5.49 -2.32 2.49
CA ALA A 22 -6.25 -3.06 3.50
C ALA A 22 -6.22 -4.58 3.27
N ARG A 23 -6.39 -5.02 2.02
CA ARG A 23 -6.30 -6.46 1.67
C ARG A 23 -4.90 -7.01 1.90
N LEU A 24 -3.87 -6.25 1.55
CA LEU A 24 -2.47 -6.64 1.73
C LEU A 24 -2.14 -6.76 3.22
N ALA A 25 -2.54 -5.79 4.04
CA ALA A 25 -2.36 -5.83 5.49
C ALA A 25 -3.03 -7.07 6.10
N ALA A 26 -4.29 -7.34 5.76
CA ALA A 26 -5.01 -8.51 6.26
C ALA A 26 -4.37 -9.84 5.83
N ALA A 27 -3.85 -9.92 4.61
CA ALA A 27 -3.15 -11.11 4.12
C ALA A 27 -1.84 -11.37 4.88
N HIS A 28 -1.06 -10.32 5.14
CA HIS A 28 0.18 -10.41 5.94
C HIS A 28 -0.09 -10.76 7.39
N GLU A 29 -1.06 -10.12 8.04
CA GLU A 29 -1.46 -10.49 9.42
C GLU A 29 -1.90 -11.95 9.54
N ALA A 30 -2.63 -12.48 8.55
CA ALA A 30 -3.05 -13.88 8.53
C ALA A 30 -1.87 -14.85 8.31
N ALA A 31 -0.85 -14.44 7.53
CA ALA A 31 0.31 -15.27 7.21
C ALA A 31 1.39 -15.24 8.31
N ALA A 32 1.58 -14.10 8.97
CA ALA A 32 2.65 -13.85 9.94
C ALA A 32 2.89 -14.98 10.97
N PRO A 33 1.88 -15.52 11.67
CA PRO A 33 2.12 -16.59 12.65
C PRO A 33 2.51 -17.94 12.01
N ILE A 34 2.20 -18.15 10.73
CA ILE A 34 2.50 -19.38 10.00
C ILE A 34 3.95 -19.36 9.53
N VAL A 35 4.43 -18.21 9.06
CA VAL A 35 5.75 -18.08 8.42
C VAL A 35 6.87 -17.73 9.39
N SER A 36 6.58 -17.03 10.49
CA SER A 36 7.61 -16.54 11.44
C SER A 36 7.98 -17.52 12.55
N ALA A 37 7.29 -18.66 12.66
CA ALA A 37 7.47 -19.64 13.73
C ALA A 37 7.67 -21.06 13.14
N VAL A 38 8.65 -21.21 12.25
CA VAL A 38 8.94 -22.50 11.60
C VAL A 38 9.58 -23.46 12.61
N ALA A 39 8.95 -24.62 12.81
CA ALA A 39 9.53 -25.69 13.62
C ALA A 39 10.51 -26.54 12.80
N PRO A 40 11.65 -26.96 13.37
CA PRO A 40 12.58 -27.84 12.66
C PRO A 40 11.98 -29.24 12.46
N PRO A 41 12.17 -29.87 11.28
CA PRO A 41 11.64 -31.20 11.00
C PRO A 41 12.38 -32.32 11.76
N ALA A 42 13.63 -32.06 12.18
CA ALA A 42 14.45 -32.97 12.98
C ALA A 42 15.42 -32.18 13.87
N ALA A 43 16.05 -32.86 14.83
CA ALA A 43 16.97 -32.25 15.80
C ALA A 43 18.42 -32.10 15.29
N ASP A 44 18.69 -32.47 14.03
CA ASP A 44 20.02 -32.30 13.46
C ASP A 44 20.33 -30.80 13.23
N PRO A 45 21.62 -30.41 13.23
CA PRO A 45 22.00 -29.00 13.12
C PRO A 45 21.48 -28.30 11.87
N VAL A 46 21.35 -29.01 10.74
CA VAL A 46 20.90 -28.42 9.47
C VAL A 46 19.41 -28.10 9.55
N SER A 47 18.60 -29.01 10.08
CA SER A 47 17.16 -28.80 10.29
C SER A 47 16.88 -27.63 11.23
N VAL A 48 17.63 -27.54 12.33
CA VAL A 48 17.50 -26.42 13.30
C VAL A 48 17.91 -25.10 12.66
N GLN A 49 19.05 -25.06 11.96
CA GLN A 49 19.52 -23.84 11.31
C GLN A 49 18.56 -23.35 10.23
N ALA A 50 18.04 -24.26 9.40
CA ALA A 50 17.09 -23.90 8.35
C ALA A 50 15.80 -23.30 8.92
N ALA A 51 15.24 -23.91 9.97
CA ALA A 51 14.04 -23.40 10.63
C ALA A 51 14.23 -21.99 11.23
N LEU A 52 15.39 -21.74 11.84
CA LEU A 52 15.76 -20.42 12.35
C LEU A 52 15.88 -19.39 11.21
N GLN A 53 16.57 -19.74 10.12
CA GLN A 53 16.74 -18.85 8.97
C GLN A 53 15.40 -18.49 8.32
N PHE A 54 14.51 -19.47 8.08
CA PHE A 54 13.19 -19.19 7.52
C PHE A 54 12.36 -18.28 8.43
N SER A 55 12.41 -18.51 9.74
CA SER A 55 11.69 -17.69 10.72
C SER A 55 12.22 -16.24 10.74
N GLU A 56 13.53 -16.06 10.65
CA GLU A 56 14.16 -14.74 10.59
C GLU A 56 13.83 -13.99 9.30
N GLU A 57 13.98 -14.66 8.15
CA GLU A 57 13.63 -14.09 6.84
C GLU A 57 12.15 -13.72 6.77
N ALA A 58 11.26 -14.55 7.31
CA ALA A 58 9.84 -14.24 7.41
C ALA A 58 9.58 -12.97 8.23
N ASN A 59 10.26 -12.80 9.38
CA ASN A 59 10.14 -11.58 10.19
C ASN A 59 10.63 -10.33 9.43
N GLN A 60 11.75 -10.43 8.71
CA GLN A 60 12.25 -9.33 7.89
C GLN A 60 11.28 -8.99 6.75
N HIS A 61 10.70 -10.01 6.11
CA HIS A 61 9.71 -9.82 5.06
C HIS A 61 8.43 -9.14 5.57
N GLU A 62 7.90 -9.58 6.71
CA GLU A 62 6.73 -8.95 7.34
C GLU A 62 6.98 -7.48 7.72
N ALA A 63 8.18 -7.17 8.22
CA ALA A 63 8.56 -5.77 8.47
C ALA A 63 8.60 -4.93 7.18
N ALA A 64 9.16 -5.47 6.09
CA ALA A 64 9.18 -4.80 4.80
C ALA A 64 7.76 -4.64 4.21
N ALA A 65 6.90 -5.65 4.37
CA ALA A 65 5.51 -5.61 3.95
C ALA A 65 4.71 -4.52 4.67
N ALA A 66 4.90 -4.37 5.98
CA ALA A 66 4.28 -3.30 6.77
C ALA A 66 4.66 -1.90 6.25
N VAL A 67 5.94 -1.68 5.93
CA VAL A 67 6.40 -0.42 5.30
C VAL A 67 5.75 -0.23 3.92
N GLY A 68 5.64 -1.30 3.13
CA GLY A 68 4.98 -1.26 1.81
C GLY A 68 3.51 -0.85 1.91
N VAL A 69 2.76 -1.41 2.86
CA VAL A 69 1.37 -1.04 3.14
C VAL A 69 1.26 0.44 3.54
N GLU A 70 2.15 0.93 4.40
CA GLU A 70 2.17 2.33 4.82
C GLU A 70 2.41 3.29 3.64
N VAL A 71 3.37 2.97 2.78
CA VAL A 71 3.67 3.78 1.59
C VAL A 71 2.49 3.78 0.61
N LEU A 72 1.83 2.63 0.41
CA LEU A 72 0.63 2.55 -0.42
C LEU A 72 -0.51 3.42 0.15
N ALA A 73 -0.77 3.35 1.46
CA ALA A 73 -1.77 4.18 2.10
C ALA A 73 -1.48 5.67 1.90
N ARG A 74 -0.22 6.09 2.06
CA ARG A 74 0.22 7.46 1.81
C ARG A 74 0.06 7.87 0.35
N ALA A 75 0.37 6.98 -0.59
CA ALA A 75 0.19 7.22 -2.02
C ALA A 75 -1.29 7.37 -2.39
N GLY A 76 -2.17 6.56 -1.80
CA GLY A 76 -3.62 6.70 -1.96
C GLY A 76 -4.12 8.08 -1.53
N ILE A 77 -3.76 8.51 -0.31
CA ILE A 77 -4.08 9.85 0.20
C ILE A 77 -3.55 10.94 -0.75
N GLY A 78 -2.32 10.79 -1.24
CA GLY A 78 -1.72 11.73 -2.21
C GLY A 78 -2.50 11.82 -3.52
N ALA A 79 -2.95 10.68 -4.07
CA ALA A 79 -3.78 10.65 -5.26
C ALA A 79 -5.15 11.33 -5.04
N GLY A 80 -5.79 11.08 -3.89
CA GLY A 80 -7.05 11.74 -3.51
C GLY A 80 -6.88 13.25 -3.38
N ALA A 81 -5.84 13.70 -2.67
CA ALA A 81 -5.52 15.12 -2.52
C ALA A 81 -5.25 15.79 -3.87
N ALA A 82 -4.50 15.14 -4.76
CA ALA A 82 -4.29 15.63 -6.12
C ALA A 82 -5.62 15.75 -6.88
N GLY A 83 -6.50 14.73 -6.81
CA GLY A 83 -7.83 14.77 -7.40
C GLY A 83 -8.65 15.97 -6.93
N THR A 84 -8.69 16.23 -5.63
CA THR A 84 -9.39 17.41 -5.08
C THR A 84 -8.79 18.73 -5.58
N SER A 85 -7.46 18.83 -5.64
CA SER A 85 -6.76 20.03 -6.11
C SER A 85 -7.08 20.36 -7.56
N TYR A 86 -7.06 19.34 -8.44
CA TYR A 86 -7.43 19.53 -9.84
C TYR A 86 -8.91 19.89 -10.01
N ALA A 87 -9.84 19.23 -9.30
CA ALA A 87 -11.26 19.57 -9.36
C ALA A 87 -11.55 21.02 -8.92
N VAL A 88 -10.92 21.47 -7.82
CA VAL A 88 -11.07 22.85 -7.33
C VAL A 88 -10.45 23.85 -8.31
N GLY A 89 -9.26 23.54 -8.85
CA GLY A 89 -8.58 24.36 -9.84
C GLY A 89 -9.39 24.53 -11.13
N ASP A 90 -9.98 23.44 -11.63
CA ASP A 90 -10.80 23.44 -12.84
C ASP A 90 -12.08 24.26 -12.63
N ALA A 91 -12.73 24.13 -11.47
CA ALA A 91 -13.90 24.95 -11.12
C ALA A 91 -13.56 26.45 -11.02
N ALA A 92 -12.44 26.80 -10.37
CA ALA A 92 -11.99 28.19 -10.27
C ALA A 92 -11.65 28.78 -11.65
N ALA A 93 -10.97 28.02 -12.52
CA ALA A 93 -10.68 28.42 -13.88
C ALA A 93 -11.97 28.65 -14.69
N ALA A 94 -12.95 27.74 -14.59
CA ALA A 94 -14.24 27.87 -15.26
C ALA A 94 -14.97 29.16 -14.84
N THR A 95 -14.98 29.49 -13.54
CA THR A 95 -15.62 30.73 -13.04
C THR A 95 -14.99 32.02 -13.58
N THR A 96 -13.70 31.98 -13.90
CA THR A 96 -12.98 33.14 -14.46
C THR A 96 -13.43 33.42 -15.91
N TYR A 97 -13.81 32.38 -16.66
CA TYR A 97 -14.28 32.49 -18.04
C TYR A 97 -15.80 32.61 -18.16
N SER A 98 -16.58 32.24 -17.14
CA SER A 98 -18.05 32.28 -17.21
C SER A 98 -18.64 33.68 -17.03
N GLY A 99 -17.82 34.72 -16.85
CA GLY A 99 -18.27 36.12 -16.73
C GLY A 99 -19.26 36.31 -15.58
N ALA A 100 -18.75 36.49 -14.36
CA ALA A 100 -19.54 37.13 -13.31
C ALA A 100 -19.73 38.62 -13.63
#